data_AF-A0A182QRN8-F1
#
_entry.id   AF-A0A182QRN8-F1
#
_cell.length_a   1.000
_cell.length_b   1.000
_cell.length_c   1.000
_cell.angle_alpha   90.00
_cell.angle_beta   90.00
_cell.angle_gamma   90.00
#
_symmetry.space_group_name_H-M   'P 1'
#
loop_
_entity.id
_entity.type
_entity.pdbx_description
1 polymer ?
#
loop_
_entity_poly.entity_id
_entity_poly.type
_entity_poly.pdbx_seq_one_letter_code
_entity_poly.pdbx_strand_id
1 'polypeptide(L)'
;LGRKQCRAPFVKVCLRAGASEASMENSHLNRAHVYGRRAENCAKSRRFDDAIECHRKAVFHFNEALKLQTNVVVQESLQLQRKYHLKQVDWLQAKKQQYERYLRALDYQQRKNPEFLAQQIEKMDKHHELQVAIYHNLDDTDGLLDALSRGYAANQSAGHTEGVGTKTVNDLITLNHSLHILIQRMSQNVDEYATENEELREKIRFYEREREPGTSERGNGDTDSVGRTNQGGSSVQKHGEGGLLHDNLSTLAPLEMPVFDLSEFDNQ
;
A
#
# COMPACT_ATOMS: atom_id res chain seq x y z
N LEU A 1 -3.46 25.39 7.12
CA LEU A 1 -4.49 25.57 8.18
C LEU A 1 -4.99 24.17 8.59
N GLY A 2 -5.22 23.78 9.84
CA GLY A 2 -4.85 24.39 11.13
C GLY A 2 -5.06 23.34 12.24
N ARG A 3 -3.98 22.84 12.87
CA ARG A 3 -4.05 21.76 13.88
C ARG A 3 -4.70 22.27 15.17
N LYS A 4 -6.03 22.17 15.30
CA LYS A 4 -6.75 22.41 16.56
C LYS A 4 -6.46 21.29 17.56
N GLN A 5 -5.27 21.34 18.17
CA GLN A 5 -4.99 20.64 19.41
C GLN A 5 -5.97 21.12 20.48
N CYS A 6 -6.90 20.27 20.88
CA CYS A 6 -7.73 20.48 22.05
C CYS A 6 -6.90 20.31 23.33
N ARG A 7 -5.94 21.23 23.56
CA ARG A 7 -5.31 21.47 24.86
C ARG A 7 -6.39 22.01 25.81
N ALA A 8 -7.17 21.12 26.41
CA ALA A 8 -8.09 21.49 27.47
C ALA A 8 -7.27 22.01 28.68
N PRO A 9 -7.46 23.27 29.13
CA PRO A 9 -6.70 23.85 30.23
C PRO A 9 -7.27 23.40 31.59
N PHE A 10 -7.27 22.08 31.85
CA PHE A 10 -7.92 21.46 33.02
C PHE A 10 -6.92 20.68 33.90
N VAL A 11 -5.76 21.29 34.18
CA VAL A 11 -4.73 20.73 35.07
C VAL A 11 -4.22 21.79 36.07
N LYS A 12 -5.12 22.55 36.72
CA LYS A 12 -4.75 23.44 37.84
C LYS A 12 -5.88 23.84 38.80
N VAL A 13 -6.66 22.87 39.30
CA VAL A 13 -7.55 23.05 40.46
C VAL A 13 -7.31 21.89 41.44
N CYS A 14 -7.65 22.07 42.73
CA CYS A 14 -7.50 21.11 43.82
C CYS A 14 -6.05 20.77 44.23
N LEU A 15 -5.39 21.70 44.93
CA LEU A 15 -4.23 21.36 45.78
C LEU A 15 -4.17 22.19 47.08
N ARG A 16 -5.21 22.09 47.92
CA ARG A 16 -5.20 22.46 49.36
C ARG A 16 -6.52 22.11 50.07
N ALA A 17 -6.61 20.93 50.69
CA ALA A 17 -7.47 20.56 51.84
C ALA A 17 -7.30 19.07 52.18
N GLY A 18 -7.59 18.66 53.43
CA GLY A 18 -8.04 17.29 53.77
C GLY A 18 -7.05 16.13 53.59
N ALA A 19 -5.92 16.12 54.32
CA ALA A 19 -4.98 14.99 54.31
C ALA A 19 -5.45 13.80 55.19
N SER A 20 -6.54 13.12 54.78
CA SER A 20 -6.94 11.81 55.35
C SER A 20 -7.68 10.94 54.32
N GLU A 21 -8.86 11.37 53.85
CA GLU A 21 -9.71 10.60 52.92
C GLU A 21 -9.13 10.52 51.50
N ALA A 22 -8.32 11.50 51.11
CA ALA A 22 -7.76 11.68 49.76
C ALA A 22 -6.90 10.50 49.25
N SER A 23 -6.54 9.51 50.08
CA SER A 23 -5.75 8.34 49.63
C SER A 23 -6.56 7.42 48.70
N MET A 24 -7.83 7.17 49.01
CA MET A 24 -8.64 6.17 48.28
C MET A 24 -9.29 6.74 47.02
N GLU A 25 -9.76 7.99 47.06
CA GLU A 25 -10.26 8.70 45.86
C GLU A 25 -9.17 8.85 44.79
N ASN A 26 -7.95 9.25 45.19
CA ASN A 26 -6.81 9.33 44.28
C ASN A 26 -6.43 7.98 43.65
N SER A 27 -6.63 6.86 44.36
CA SER A 27 -6.40 5.51 43.82
C SER A 27 -7.35 5.22 42.63
N HIS A 28 -8.64 5.51 42.79
CA HIS A 28 -9.62 5.34 41.71
C HIS A 28 -9.37 6.30 40.54
N LEU A 29 -9.16 7.59 40.82
CA LEU A 29 -8.93 8.61 39.79
C LEU A 29 -7.65 8.35 38.98
N ASN A 30 -6.54 8.03 39.65
CA ASN A 30 -5.28 7.70 38.98
C ASN A 30 -5.43 6.43 38.11
N ARG A 31 -6.08 5.37 38.61
CA ARG A 31 -6.34 4.16 37.82
C ARG A 31 -7.20 4.46 36.59
N ALA A 32 -8.21 5.33 36.70
CA ALA A 32 -9.01 5.76 35.55
C ALA A 32 -8.16 6.45 34.47
N HIS A 33 -7.29 7.39 34.86
CA HIS A 33 -6.37 8.05 33.92
C HIS A 33 -5.29 7.12 33.34
N VAL A 34 -4.80 6.14 34.10
CA VAL A 34 -3.90 5.09 33.60
C VAL A 34 -4.58 4.27 32.50
N TYR A 35 -5.83 3.84 32.70
CA TYR A 35 -6.59 3.16 31.65
C TYR A 35 -6.91 4.06 30.46
N GLY A 36 -7.14 5.36 30.67
CA GLY A 36 -7.27 6.36 29.59
C GLY A 36 -6.03 6.38 28.68
N ARG A 37 -4.84 6.56 29.25
CA ARG A 37 -3.56 6.53 28.49
C ARG A 37 -3.31 5.19 27.80
N ARG A 38 -3.66 4.07 28.45
CA ARG A 38 -3.54 2.72 27.86
C ARG A 38 -4.46 2.55 26.65
N ALA A 39 -5.72 3.00 26.75
CA ALA A 39 -6.69 2.92 25.66
C ALA A 39 -6.22 3.70 24.42
N GLU A 40 -5.70 4.92 24.60
CA GLU A 40 -5.12 5.71 23.50
C GLU A 40 -3.96 4.99 22.81
N ASN A 41 -3.13 4.25 23.55
CA ASN A 41 -2.04 3.48 22.97
C ASN A 41 -2.57 2.28 22.16
N CYS A 42 -3.49 1.50 22.73
CA CYS A 42 -4.15 0.40 22.02
C CYS A 42 -4.87 0.87 20.74
N ALA A 43 -5.53 2.03 20.78
CA ALA A 43 -6.21 2.61 19.63
C ALA A 43 -5.25 3.08 18.51
N LYS A 44 -4.03 3.54 18.84
CA LYS A 44 -2.96 3.83 17.87
C LYS A 44 -2.48 2.54 17.20
N SER A 45 -2.27 1.47 17.97
CA SER A 45 -1.90 0.14 17.48
C SER A 45 -3.04 -0.65 16.81
N ARG A 46 -4.17 0.00 16.47
CA ARG A 46 -5.39 -0.62 15.89
C ARG A 46 -6.01 -1.77 16.72
N ARG A 47 -5.61 -1.92 17.99
CA ARG A 47 -6.16 -2.89 18.95
C ARG A 47 -7.44 -2.34 19.58
N PHE A 48 -8.50 -2.29 18.78
CA PHE A 48 -9.75 -1.61 19.15
C PHE A 48 -10.45 -2.25 20.36
N ASP A 49 -10.45 -3.58 20.49
CA ASP A 49 -11.09 -4.25 21.63
C ASP A 49 -10.37 -3.98 22.96
N ASP A 50 -9.03 -4.03 22.99
CA ASP A 50 -8.25 -3.62 24.17
C ASP A 50 -8.51 -2.15 24.54
N ALA A 51 -8.64 -1.27 23.55
CA ALA A 51 -8.92 0.15 23.76
C ALA A 51 -10.33 0.38 24.35
N ILE A 52 -11.34 -0.33 23.82
CA ILE A 52 -12.72 -0.34 24.33
C ILE A 52 -12.74 -0.87 25.77
N GLU A 53 -12.04 -1.97 26.05
CA GLU A 53 -11.98 -2.56 27.39
C GLU A 53 -11.29 -1.62 28.40
N CYS A 54 -10.21 -0.95 27.99
CA CYS A 54 -9.55 0.06 28.82
C CYS A 54 -10.46 1.27 29.09
N HIS A 55 -11.21 1.79 28.11
CA HIS A 55 -12.18 2.85 28.39
C HIS A 55 -13.35 2.39 29.27
N ARG A 56 -13.81 1.14 29.16
CA ARG A 56 -14.79 0.55 30.10
C ARG A 56 -14.22 0.49 31.54
N LYS A 57 -12.95 0.10 31.71
CA LYS A 57 -12.25 0.11 33.01
C LYS A 57 -12.04 1.52 33.57
N ALA A 58 -11.83 2.52 32.72
CA ALA A 58 -11.83 3.92 33.13
C ALA A 58 -13.22 4.38 33.62
N VAL A 59 -14.29 4.10 32.86
CA VAL A 59 -15.69 4.39 33.26
C VAL A 59 -16.04 3.74 34.60
N PHE A 60 -15.62 2.49 34.82
CA PHE A 60 -15.81 1.81 36.11
C PHE A 60 -15.15 2.58 37.26
N HIS A 61 -13.87 2.96 37.15
CA HIS A 61 -13.20 3.71 38.22
C HIS A 61 -13.74 5.15 38.40
N PHE A 62 -14.25 5.80 37.35
CA PHE A 62 -15.00 7.06 37.50
C PHE A 62 -16.33 6.86 38.24
N ASN A 63 -17.04 5.73 38.06
CA ASN A 63 -18.24 5.42 38.86
C ASN A 63 -17.89 5.22 40.34
N GLU A 64 -16.78 4.54 40.65
CA GLU A 64 -16.38 4.32 42.06
C GLU A 64 -15.96 5.64 42.74
N ALA A 65 -15.21 6.50 42.04
CA ALA A 65 -14.90 7.85 42.55
C ALA A 65 -16.18 8.69 42.77
N LEU A 66 -17.17 8.60 41.88
CA LEU A 66 -18.46 9.29 42.02
C LEU A 66 -19.30 8.85 43.24
N LYS A 67 -19.04 7.68 43.84
CA LYS A 67 -19.71 7.24 45.08
C LYS A 67 -19.14 7.87 46.34
N LEU A 68 -17.85 8.23 46.31
CA LEU A 68 -17.13 8.79 47.45
C LEU A 68 -17.25 10.31 47.49
N GLN A 69 -17.27 10.95 46.31
CA GLN A 69 -17.24 12.40 46.21
C GLN A 69 -18.52 13.08 46.71
N THR A 70 -18.40 13.95 47.70
CA THR A 70 -19.51 14.77 48.23
C THR A 70 -19.66 16.15 47.55
N ASN A 71 -18.60 16.70 46.96
CA ASN A 71 -18.60 18.02 46.35
C ASN A 71 -19.23 18.01 44.94
N VAL A 72 -20.31 18.77 44.74
CA VAL A 72 -21.09 18.84 43.49
C VAL A 72 -20.23 19.22 42.27
N VAL A 73 -19.35 20.22 42.38
CA VAL A 73 -18.50 20.66 41.26
C VAL A 73 -17.53 19.57 40.82
N VAL A 74 -17.04 18.77 41.78
CA VAL A 74 -16.15 17.65 41.48
C VAL A 74 -16.96 16.46 40.92
N GLN A 75 -18.16 16.19 41.45
CA GLN A 75 -19.09 15.21 40.85
C GLN A 75 -19.41 15.54 39.38
N GLU A 76 -19.71 16.80 39.04
CA GLU A 76 -19.95 17.24 37.65
C GLU A 76 -18.74 16.99 36.74
N SER A 77 -17.53 17.30 37.22
CA SER A 77 -16.28 17.03 36.49
C SER A 77 -16.06 15.53 36.26
N LEU A 78 -16.26 14.68 37.28
CA LEU A 78 -16.15 13.23 37.17
C LEU A 78 -17.24 12.65 36.24
N GLN A 79 -18.47 13.18 36.28
CA GLN A 79 -19.53 12.83 35.33
C GLN A 79 -19.17 13.19 33.88
N LEU A 80 -18.54 14.35 33.65
CA LEU A 80 -18.11 14.76 32.31
C LEU A 80 -17.00 13.85 31.78
N GLN A 81 -16.03 13.47 32.62
CA GLN A 81 -14.97 12.52 32.27
C GLN A 81 -15.51 11.11 32.01
N ARG A 82 -16.49 10.65 32.80
CA ARG A 82 -17.24 9.41 32.54
C ARG A 82 -17.98 9.47 31.19
N LYS A 83 -18.70 10.57 30.90
CA LYS A 83 -19.42 10.80 29.64
C LYS A 83 -18.46 10.82 28.43
N TYR A 84 -17.25 11.37 28.59
CA TYR A 84 -16.20 11.31 27.57
C TYR A 84 -15.78 9.87 27.26
N HIS A 85 -15.46 9.05 28.27
CA HIS A 85 -15.02 7.68 28.03
C HIS A 85 -16.12 6.75 27.48
N LEU A 86 -17.40 7.02 27.78
CA LEU A 86 -18.51 6.36 27.11
C LEU A 86 -18.54 6.68 25.61
N LYS A 87 -18.50 7.97 25.23
CA LYS A 87 -18.45 8.38 23.81
C LYS A 87 -17.23 7.83 23.06
N GLN A 88 -16.09 7.65 23.76
CA GLN A 88 -14.91 7.01 23.16
C GLN A 88 -15.11 5.50 22.89
N VAL A 89 -15.88 4.79 23.72
CA VAL A 89 -16.26 3.39 23.42
C VAL A 89 -17.10 3.34 22.14
N ASP A 90 -18.11 4.20 22.01
CA ASP A 90 -19.00 4.24 20.85
C ASP A 90 -18.22 4.56 19.55
N TRP A 91 -17.32 5.54 19.61
CA TRP A 91 -16.44 5.90 18.48
C TRP A 91 -15.46 4.78 18.11
N LEU A 92 -14.85 4.10 19.09
CA LEU A 92 -13.98 2.96 18.83
C LEU A 92 -14.75 1.76 18.24
N GLN A 93 -16.01 1.55 18.64
CA GLN A 93 -16.86 0.50 18.05
C GLN A 93 -17.16 0.80 16.57
N ALA A 94 -17.56 2.04 16.24
CA ALA A 94 -17.78 2.44 14.85
C ALA A 94 -16.49 2.28 14.01
N LYS A 95 -15.34 2.71 14.56
CA LYS A 95 -14.03 2.57 13.91
C LYS A 95 -13.57 1.12 13.74
N LYS A 96 -13.87 0.24 14.72
CA LYS A 96 -13.66 -1.21 14.59
C LYS A 96 -14.48 -1.79 13.44
N GLN A 97 -15.77 -1.49 13.37
CA GLN A 97 -16.64 -1.97 12.28
C GLN A 97 -16.17 -1.49 10.91
N GLN A 98 -15.72 -0.23 10.78
CA GLN A 98 -15.14 0.28 9.54
C GLN A 98 -13.87 -0.49 9.15
N TYR A 99 -12.99 -0.77 10.12
CA TYR A 99 -11.75 -1.51 9.88
C TYR A 99 -12.00 -2.98 9.49
N GLU A 100 -12.98 -3.64 10.14
CA GLU A 100 -13.39 -4.99 9.74
C GLU A 100 -13.96 -5.05 8.32
N ARG A 101 -14.78 -4.06 7.91
CA ARG A 101 -15.30 -3.99 6.53
C ARG A 101 -14.16 -3.85 5.52
N TYR A 102 -13.17 -3.00 5.82
CA TYR A 102 -11.97 -2.85 5.00
C TYR A 102 -11.16 -4.16 4.91
N LEU A 103 -10.91 -4.83 6.03
CA LEU A 103 -10.18 -6.11 6.04
C LEU A 103 -10.91 -7.20 5.25
N ARG A 104 -12.24 -7.30 5.36
CA ARG A 104 -13.06 -8.25 4.57
C ARG A 104 -13.04 -7.95 3.08
N ALA A 105 -13.01 -6.68 2.68
CA ALA A 105 -12.87 -6.29 1.28
C ALA A 105 -11.48 -6.66 0.72
N LEU A 106 -10.42 -6.47 1.51
CA LEU A 106 -9.05 -6.84 1.14
C LEU A 106 -8.86 -8.36 1.06
N ASP A 107 -9.40 -9.11 2.02
CA ASP A 107 -9.49 -10.58 1.99
C ASP A 107 -10.27 -11.08 0.76
N TYR A 108 -11.39 -10.43 0.40
CA TYR A 108 -12.14 -10.74 -0.81
C TYR A 108 -11.35 -10.49 -2.11
N GLN A 109 -10.54 -9.42 -2.17
CA GLN A 109 -9.62 -9.19 -3.30
C GLN A 109 -8.51 -10.24 -3.34
N GLN A 110 -7.89 -10.57 -2.20
CA GLN A 110 -6.86 -11.61 -2.11
C GLN A 110 -7.39 -12.99 -2.53
N ARG A 111 -8.61 -13.35 -2.13
CA ARG A 111 -9.29 -14.59 -2.54
C ARG A 111 -9.85 -14.59 -3.96
N LYS A 112 -9.88 -13.44 -4.64
CA LYS A 112 -10.19 -13.35 -6.08
C LYS A 112 -8.96 -13.36 -6.99
N ASN A 113 -7.76 -13.16 -6.43
CA ASN A 113 -6.49 -13.25 -7.17
C ASN A 113 -5.53 -14.40 -6.79
N PRO A 114 -5.92 -15.50 -6.09
CA PRO A 114 -4.97 -16.55 -5.73
C PRO A 114 -4.58 -17.40 -6.95
N GLU A 115 -5.53 -17.67 -7.85
CA GLU A 115 -5.28 -18.38 -9.11
C GLU A 115 -4.41 -17.52 -10.05
N PHE A 116 -4.67 -16.22 -10.16
CA PHE A 116 -3.82 -15.31 -10.94
C PHE A 116 -2.39 -15.28 -10.40
N LEU A 117 -2.21 -15.17 -9.09
CA LEU A 117 -0.87 -15.16 -8.48
C LEU A 117 -0.17 -16.51 -8.62
N ALA A 118 -0.88 -17.63 -8.41
CA ALA A 118 -0.31 -18.98 -8.59
C ALA A 118 0.07 -19.25 -10.05
N GLN A 119 -0.76 -18.85 -11.01
CA GLN A 119 -0.50 -18.97 -12.44
C GLN A 119 0.63 -18.04 -12.91
N GLN A 120 0.78 -16.86 -12.29
CA GLN A 120 1.91 -15.97 -12.53
C GLN A 120 3.23 -16.55 -11.98
N ILE A 121 3.20 -17.19 -10.80
CA ILE A 121 4.34 -17.93 -10.25
C ILE A 121 4.69 -19.11 -11.17
N GLU A 122 3.72 -19.93 -11.57
CA GLU A 122 3.92 -21.07 -12.47
C GLU A 122 4.48 -20.65 -13.85
N LYS A 123 4.07 -19.49 -14.39
CA LYS A 123 4.67 -18.87 -15.59
C LYS A 123 6.13 -18.46 -15.37
N MET A 124 6.45 -17.86 -14.21
CA MET A 124 7.82 -17.47 -13.87
C MET A 124 8.73 -18.68 -13.66
N ASP A 125 8.25 -19.73 -12.99
CA ASP A 125 9.01 -20.95 -12.73
C ASP A 125 9.36 -21.66 -14.06
N LYS A 126 8.39 -21.83 -14.97
CA LYS A 126 8.63 -22.39 -16.32
C LYS A 126 9.64 -21.59 -17.14
N HIS A 127 9.63 -20.26 -16.99
CA HIS A 127 10.62 -19.40 -17.64
C HIS A 127 12.01 -19.57 -17.01
N HIS A 128 12.09 -19.71 -15.68
CA HIS A 128 13.34 -19.98 -14.98
C HIS A 128 13.93 -21.36 -15.35
N GLU A 129 13.10 -22.40 -15.39
CA GLU A 129 13.48 -23.74 -15.89
C GLU A 129 14.03 -23.67 -17.32
N LEU A 130 13.38 -22.92 -18.22
CA LEU A 130 13.86 -22.73 -19.59
C LEU A 130 15.21 -22.02 -19.64
N GLN A 131 15.42 -20.97 -18.83
CA GLN A 131 16.71 -20.28 -18.74
C GLN A 131 17.82 -21.21 -18.22
N VAL A 132 17.55 -21.98 -17.16
CA VAL A 132 18.50 -22.96 -16.62
C VAL A 132 18.83 -24.03 -17.66
N ALA A 133 17.85 -24.53 -18.42
CA ALA A 133 18.07 -25.48 -19.51
C ALA A 133 18.93 -24.91 -20.65
N ILE A 134 18.76 -23.62 -20.99
CA ILE A 134 19.62 -22.93 -21.99
C ILE A 134 21.05 -22.81 -21.47
N TYR A 135 21.26 -22.36 -20.23
CA TYR A 135 22.61 -22.24 -19.66
C TYR A 135 23.32 -23.59 -19.55
N HIS A 136 22.63 -24.64 -19.09
CA HIS A 136 23.20 -26.00 -19.04
C HIS A 136 23.59 -26.50 -20.43
N ASN A 137 22.75 -26.28 -21.44
CA ASN A 137 23.01 -26.71 -22.81
C ASN A 137 24.18 -25.95 -23.47
N LEU A 138 24.41 -24.69 -23.08
CA LEU A 138 25.60 -23.93 -23.49
C LEU A 138 26.87 -24.47 -22.79
N ASP A 139 26.83 -24.71 -21.48
CA ASP A 139 27.97 -25.26 -20.70
C ASP A 139 28.38 -26.67 -21.19
N ASP A 140 27.41 -27.54 -21.46
CA ASP A 140 27.62 -28.83 -22.11
C ASP A 140 28.29 -28.68 -23.50
N THR A 141 27.86 -27.68 -24.28
CA THR A 141 28.39 -27.42 -25.64
C THR A 141 29.84 -26.95 -25.57
N ASP A 142 30.16 -26.00 -24.67
CA ASP A 142 31.52 -25.52 -24.46
C ASP A 142 32.43 -26.63 -23.91
N GLY A 143 31.94 -27.48 -23.00
CA GLY A 143 32.66 -28.67 -22.52
C GLY A 143 32.99 -29.67 -23.63
N LEU A 144 32.08 -29.89 -24.58
CA LEU A 144 32.31 -30.72 -25.77
C LEU A 144 33.26 -30.06 -26.78
N LEU A 145 33.18 -28.74 -26.98
CA LEU A 145 34.11 -27.97 -27.82
C LEU A 145 35.54 -27.96 -27.26
N ASP A 146 35.68 -27.87 -25.94
CA ASP A 146 36.95 -27.95 -25.22
C ASP A 146 37.52 -29.40 -25.26
N ALA A 147 36.67 -30.43 -25.16
CA ALA A 147 37.06 -31.81 -25.42
C ALA A 147 37.55 -32.05 -26.87
N LEU A 148 36.84 -31.49 -27.86
CA LEU A 148 37.25 -31.51 -29.27
C LEU A 148 38.58 -30.77 -29.49
N SER A 149 38.74 -29.59 -28.87
CA SER A 149 39.96 -28.78 -28.95
C SER A 149 41.18 -29.51 -28.36
N ARG A 150 41.00 -30.15 -27.18
CA ARG A 150 42.03 -31.02 -26.58
C ARG A 150 42.37 -32.22 -27.48
N GLY A 151 41.38 -32.87 -28.07
CA GLY A 151 41.60 -33.97 -29.01
C GLY A 151 42.41 -33.53 -30.24
N TYR A 152 42.08 -32.37 -30.82
CA TYR A 152 42.79 -31.80 -31.96
C TYR A 152 44.23 -31.37 -31.63
N ALA A 153 44.46 -30.84 -30.42
CA ALA A 153 45.80 -30.53 -29.93
C ALA A 153 46.66 -31.79 -29.71
N ALA A 154 46.09 -32.85 -29.13
CA ALA A 154 46.79 -34.11 -28.89
C ALA A 154 47.13 -34.86 -30.20
N ASN A 155 46.21 -34.88 -31.16
CA ASN A 155 46.34 -35.65 -32.41
C ASN A 155 47.47 -35.17 -33.33
N GLN A 156 47.98 -33.95 -33.15
CA GLN A 156 49.18 -33.48 -33.86
C GLN A 156 50.47 -34.22 -33.44
N SER A 157 50.41 -35.07 -32.40
CA SER A 157 51.54 -35.88 -31.92
C SER A 157 51.38 -37.40 -32.10
N ALA A 158 50.17 -37.92 -32.32
CA ALA A 158 49.91 -39.34 -32.54
C ALA A 158 48.62 -39.56 -33.37
N GLY A 159 48.76 -40.10 -34.59
CA GLY A 159 47.64 -40.23 -35.53
C GLY A 159 46.78 -41.48 -35.36
N HIS A 160 45.91 -41.54 -34.33
CA HIS A 160 44.91 -42.63 -34.24
C HIS A 160 43.66 -42.37 -33.35
N THR A 161 42.71 -41.51 -33.75
CA THR A 161 41.43 -41.32 -32.99
C THR A 161 40.15 -41.08 -33.83
N GLU A 162 39.99 -41.68 -35.03
CA GLU A 162 38.85 -41.36 -35.93
C GLU A 162 37.45 -41.56 -35.31
N GLY A 163 37.30 -42.45 -34.32
CA GLY A 163 36.02 -42.70 -33.63
C GLY A 163 35.64 -41.71 -32.52
N VAL A 164 36.56 -40.88 -32.01
CA VAL A 164 36.27 -39.99 -30.86
C VAL A 164 35.72 -38.63 -31.31
N GLY A 165 36.34 -38.04 -32.34
CA GLY A 165 35.87 -36.78 -32.93
C GLY A 165 34.50 -36.90 -33.59
N THR A 166 34.23 -38.04 -34.24
CA THR A 166 32.93 -38.33 -34.87
C THR A 166 31.80 -38.47 -33.84
N LYS A 167 32.06 -39.10 -32.68
CA LYS A 167 31.06 -39.14 -31.59
C LYS A 167 30.79 -37.74 -31.03
N THR A 168 31.83 -37.01 -30.64
CA THR A 168 31.67 -35.68 -30.03
C THR A 168 31.01 -34.68 -30.97
N VAL A 169 31.22 -34.77 -32.29
CA VAL A 169 30.48 -33.98 -33.29
C VAL A 169 28.99 -34.36 -33.35
N ASN A 170 28.63 -35.65 -33.27
CA ASN A 170 27.22 -36.08 -33.23
C ASN A 170 26.51 -35.64 -31.93
N ASP A 171 27.22 -35.71 -30.80
CA ASP A 171 26.75 -35.18 -29.52
C ASP A 171 26.52 -33.66 -29.64
N LEU A 172 27.43 -32.92 -30.29
CA LEU A 172 27.31 -31.47 -30.57
C LEU A 172 26.11 -31.12 -31.49
N ILE A 173 25.88 -31.91 -32.54
CA ILE A 173 24.72 -31.74 -33.45
C ILE A 173 23.40 -31.93 -32.66
N THR A 174 23.37 -32.91 -31.77
CA THR A 174 22.21 -33.19 -30.91
C THR A 174 21.95 -32.04 -29.94
N LEU A 175 23.00 -31.50 -29.30
CA LEU A 175 22.87 -30.33 -28.43
C LEU A 175 22.47 -29.07 -29.19
N ASN A 176 23.05 -28.80 -30.36
CA ASN A 176 22.69 -27.65 -31.18
C ASN A 176 21.21 -27.68 -31.61
N HIS A 177 20.67 -28.87 -31.94
CA HIS A 177 19.25 -29.04 -32.19
C HIS A 177 18.38 -28.77 -30.95
N SER A 178 18.83 -29.22 -29.77
CA SER A 178 18.19 -28.90 -28.48
C SER A 178 18.19 -27.38 -28.22
N LEU A 179 19.33 -26.71 -28.43
CA LEU A 179 19.47 -25.25 -28.28
C LEU A 179 18.49 -24.50 -29.17
N HIS A 180 18.33 -24.91 -30.43
CA HIS A 180 17.35 -24.33 -31.34
C HIS A 180 15.90 -24.48 -30.83
N ILE A 181 15.53 -25.63 -30.25
CA ILE A 181 14.21 -25.83 -29.64
C ILE A 181 14.02 -24.94 -28.40
N LEU A 182 15.05 -24.81 -27.56
CA LEU A 182 15.01 -23.97 -26.35
C LEU A 182 14.91 -22.47 -26.70
N ILE A 183 15.66 -22.01 -27.70
CA ILE A 183 15.59 -20.63 -28.23
C ILE A 183 14.22 -20.37 -28.86
N GLN A 184 13.65 -21.33 -29.61
CA GLN A 184 12.32 -21.19 -30.19
C GLN A 184 11.24 -21.03 -29.11
N ARG A 185 11.30 -21.83 -28.03
CA ARG A 185 10.43 -21.67 -26.85
C ARG A 185 10.63 -20.34 -26.15
N MET A 186 11.87 -19.85 -26.08
CA MET A 186 12.16 -18.55 -25.47
C MET A 186 11.57 -17.40 -26.29
N SER A 187 11.61 -17.48 -27.64
CA SER A 187 10.91 -16.52 -28.51
C SER A 187 9.40 -16.56 -28.28
N GLN A 188 8.80 -17.76 -28.26
CA GLN A 188 7.36 -17.94 -28.01
C GLN A 188 6.93 -17.33 -26.67
N ASN A 189 7.70 -17.56 -25.60
CA ASN A 189 7.44 -16.93 -24.30
C ASN A 189 7.51 -15.40 -24.36
N VAL A 190 8.45 -14.82 -25.12
CA VAL A 190 8.55 -13.35 -25.30
C VAL A 190 7.36 -12.80 -26.07
N ASP A 191 6.90 -13.50 -27.11
CA ASP A 191 5.71 -13.12 -27.88
C ASP A 191 4.42 -13.22 -27.03
N GLU A 192 4.30 -14.26 -26.19
CA GLU A 192 3.21 -14.41 -25.20
C GLU A 192 3.24 -13.30 -24.14
N TYR A 193 4.41 -12.94 -23.61
CA TYR A 193 4.51 -11.79 -22.69
C TYR A 193 4.21 -10.46 -23.37
N ALA A 194 4.47 -10.30 -24.67
CA ALA A 194 4.13 -9.10 -25.42
C ALA A 194 2.60 -8.94 -25.59
N THR A 195 1.89 -10.03 -25.92
CA THR A 195 0.42 -10.01 -26.03
C THR A 195 -0.26 -9.85 -24.67
N GLU A 196 0.20 -10.56 -23.63
CA GLU A 196 -0.32 -10.42 -22.27
C GLU A 196 -0.10 -9.00 -21.72
N ASN A 197 1.03 -8.34 -22.03
CA ASN A 197 1.25 -6.94 -21.65
C ASN A 197 0.23 -6.00 -22.32
N GLU A 198 -0.10 -6.19 -23.60
CA GLU A 198 -1.06 -5.33 -24.28
C GLU A 198 -2.51 -5.61 -23.85
N GLU A 199 -2.85 -6.87 -23.54
CA GLU A 199 -4.11 -7.22 -22.87
C GLU A 199 -4.23 -6.55 -21.49
N LEU A 200 -3.17 -6.58 -20.67
CA LEU A 200 -3.19 -5.96 -19.34
C LEU A 200 -3.28 -4.44 -19.44
N ARG A 201 -2.61 -3.82 -20.42
CA ARG A 201 -2.78 -2.40 -20.74
C ARG A 201 -4.20 -2.08 -21.20
N GLU A 202 -4.82 -2.93 -22.02
CA GLU A 202 -6.21 -2.76 -22.43
C GLU A 202 -7.19 -2.90 -21.25
N LYS A 203 -6.99 -3.89 -20.38
CA LYS A 203 -7.76 -4.06 -19.13
C LYS A 203 -7.63 -2.83 -18.22
N ILE A 204 -6.43 -2.22 -18.13
CA ILE A 204 -6.23 -0.95 -17.42
C ILE A 204 -7.01 0.19 -18.10
N ARG A 205 -6.82 0.40 -19.42
CA ARG A 205 -7.56 1.42 -20.21
C ARG A 205 -9.09 1.26 -20.10
N PHE A 206 -9.56 0.03 -19.97
CA PHE A 206 -10.98 -0.30 -19.76
C PHE A 206 -11.45 0.10 -18.36
N TYR A 207 -10.75 -0.30 -17.29
CA TYR A 207 -11.13 0.09 -15.93
C TYR A 207 -10.94 1.58 -15.63
N GLU A 208 -10.00 2.25 -16.29
CA GLU A 208 -9.90 3.72 -16.26
C GLU A 208 -11.12 4.38 -16.90
N ARG A 209 -11.66 3.80 -17.98
CA ARG A 209 -12.89 4.27 -18.64
C ARG A 209 -14.17 3.94 -17.86
N GLU A 210 -14.26 2.74 -17.28
CA GLU A 210 -15.35 2.34 -16.38
C GLU A 210 -15.32 3.05 -15.01
N ARG A 211 -14.29 3.86 -14.74
CA ARG A 211 -14.25 4.77 -13.59
C ARG A 211 -14.90 6.14 -13.86
N GLU A 212 -15.13 6.49 -15.13
CA GLU A 212 -15.76 7.73 -15.58
C GLU A 212 -17.27 7.69 -15.97
N PRO A 213 -18.09 6.63 -15.73
CA PRO A 213 -19.53 6.67 -16.00
C PRO A 213 -20.28 7.39 -14.86
N GLY A 214 -20.03 8.70 -14.68
CA GLY A 214 -20.51 9.47 -13.53
C GLY A 214 -20.94 10.92 -13.75
N THR A 215 -20.59 11.57 -14.87
CA THR A 215 -20.88 13.01 -15.07
C THR A 215 -21.25 13.40 -16.51
N SER A 216 -22.41 12.97 -17.00
CA SER A 216 -23.17 13.69 -18.04
C SER A 216 -24.62 13.20 -18.19
N GLU A 217 -25.46 14.09 -18.69
CA GLU A 217 -26.93 14.00 -18.77
C GLU A 217 -27.65 13.93 -17.40
N ARG A 218 -28.73 14.68 -17.14
CA ARG A 218 -29.56 15.50 -18.06
C ARG A 218 -30.17 16.68 -17.29
N GLY A 219 -29.93 17.91 -17.75
CA GLY A 219 -30.53 19.13 -17.18
C GLY A 219 -30.92 20.11 -18.27
N ASN A 220 -32.22 20.22 -18.56
CA ASN A 220 -32.82 21.21 -19.45
C ASN A 220 -34.36 21.10 -19.38
N GLY A 221 -35.18 22.16 -19.41
CA GLY A 221 -34.94 23.56 -19.02
C GLY A 221 -35.66 23.85 -17.69
N ASP A 222 -36.18 25.04 -17.37
CA ASP A 222 -36.22 26.37 -18.03
C ASP A 222 -36.76 27.35 -16.94
N THR A 223 -36.60 28.68 -16.98
CA THR A 223 -36.02 29.62 -17.97
C THR A 223 -34.76 30.31 -17.33
N ASP A 224 -34.22 31.49 -17.67
CA ASP A 224 -34.64 32.62 -18.52
C ASP A 224 -33.44 33.46 -19.05
N SER A 225 -33.79 34.61 -19.61
CA SER A 225 -33.04 35.58 -20.42
C SER A 225 -31.96 36.37 -19.67
N VAL A 226 -30.78 36.52 -20.31
CA VAL A 226 -30.30 37.79 -20.94
C VAL A 226 -28.77 37.74 -21.19
N GLY A 227 -28.34 37.97 -22.44
CA GLY A 227 -27.26 38.95 -22.68
C GLY A 227 -25.87 38.53 -23.21
N ARG A 228 -25.70 38.66 -24.54
CA ARG A 228 -24.54 39.29 -25.24
C ARG A 228 -23.19 38.55 -25.45
N THR A 229 -23.02 38.15 -26.73
CA THR A 229 -21.91 38.49 -27.67
C THR A 229 -20.56 37.74 -27.69
N ASN A 230 -20.24 37.31 -28.94
CA ASN A 230 -18.94 37.15 -29.62
C ASN A 230 -18.04 35.90 -29.39
N GLN A 231 -17.85 35.18 -30.51
CA GLN A 231 -16.57 34.84 -31.19
C GLN A 231 -15.42 34.31 -30.29
N GLY A 232 -14.87 33.10 -30.42
CA GLY A 232 -14.59 32.30 -31.63
C GLY A 232 -13.10 32.42 -31.98
N GLY A 233 -12.33 31.36 -32.29
CA GLY A 233 -12.58 29.92 -32.36
C GLY A 233 -11.27 29.14 -32.58
N SER A 234 -11.34 27.82 -32.82
CA SER A 234 -10.19 26.88 -33.01
C SER A 234 -9.27 26.70 -31.77
N SER A 235 -9.22 25.54 -31.10
CA SER A 235 -8.75 24.22 -31.56
C SER A 235 -7.24 24.11 -31.75
N VAL A 236 -6.57 23.43 -30.82
CA VAL A 236 -5.80 22.19 -31.05
C VAL A 236 -5.53 21.48 -29.72
N GLN A 237 -5.24 20.18 -29.77
CA GLN A 237 -4.97 19.27 -28.63
C GLN A 237 -3.51 19.47 -28.11
N LYS A 238 -2.95 18.80 -27.09
CA LYS A 238 -3.26 17.52 -26.42
C LYS A 238 -2.41 17.36 -25.12
N HIS A 239 -2.72 16.33 -24.34
CA HIS A 239 -2.00 15.79 -23.15
C HIS A 239 -2.21 16.51 -21.80
N GLY A 240 -2.30 15.79 -20.67
CA GLY A 240 -2.30 14.31 -20.59
C GLY A 240 -2.07 13.63 -19.24
N GLU A 241 -2.16 14.32 -18.10
CA GLU A 241 -1.97 13.80 -16.74
C GLU A 241 -2.92 14.54 -15.77
N GLY A 242 -3.31 14.01 -14.59
CA GLY A 242 -2.93 12.72 -14.02
C GLY A 242 -3.35 12.46 -12.55
N GLY A 243 -4.62 12.70 -12.18
CA GLY A 243 -5.26 11.97 -11.07
C GLY A 243 -5.50 12.65 -9.70
N LEU A 244 -6.32 11.95 -8.91
CA LEU A 244 -6.47 11.95 -7.43
C LEU A 244 -7.04 13.20 -6.69
N LEU A 245 -8.38 13.26 -6.68
CA LEU A 245 -9.23 13.27 -5.47
C LEU A 245 -8.72 14.02 -4.20
N HIS A 246 -9.30 15.18 -3.86
CA HIS A 246 -9.54 15.51 -2.43
C HIS A 246 -10.62 16.58 -2.11
N ASP A 247 -11.86 16.42 -2.58
CA ASP A 247 -12.99 17.24 -2.10
C ASP A 247 -13.33 16.96 -0.63
N ASN A 248 -12.65 17.69 0.26
CA ASN A 248 -13.11 18.26 1.55
C ASN A 248 -11.94 18.87 2.36
N LEU A 249 -10.86 19.33 1.70
CA LEU A 249 -9.93 20.28 2.30
C LEU A 249 -10.40 21.69 1.95
N SER A 250 -10.70 22.51 2.95
CA SER A 250 -10.94 23.95 2.74
C SER A 250 -9.74 24.54 2.02
N THR A 251 -9.98 25.21 0.88
CA THR A 251 -8.96 25.71 -0.05
C THR A 251 -7.86 26.45 0.71
N LEU A 252 -6.71 25.79 0.83
CA LEU A 252 -5.52 26.43 1.37
C LEU A 252 -5.04 27.44 0.33
N ALA A 253 -4.70 28.65 0.79
CA ALA A 253 -4.02 29.62 -0.06
C ALA A 253 -2.77 28.95 -0.67
N PRO A 254 -2.44 29.19 -1.96
CA PRO A 254 -1.26 28.62 -2.59
C PRO A 254 -0.02 28.90 -1.75
N LEU A 255 0.81 27.88 -1.54
CA LEU A 255 2.17 28.10 -1.05
C LEU A 255 3.00 28.59 -2.22
N GLU A 256 3.18 29.91 -2.31
CA GLU A 256 4.24 30.49 -3.12
C GLU A 256 5.57 29.90 -2.64
N MET A 257 6.26 29.16 -3.52
CA MET A 257 7.64 28.76 -3.25
C MET A 257 8.54 29.99 -3.37
N PRO A 258 9.58 30.13 -2.53
CA PRO A 258 10.59 31.15 -2.76
C PRO A 258 11.21 30.94 -4.15
N VAL A 259 11.23 32.00 -4.95
CA VAL A 259 11.96 32.02 -6.22
C VAL A 259 13.44 32.09 -5.88
N PHE A 260 14.13 30.96 -6.04
CA PHE A 260 15.60 30.92 -5.96
C PHE A 260 16.16 31.48 -7.26
N ASP A 261 16.71 32.69 -7.20
CA ASP A 261 17.53 33.20 -8.29
C ASP A 261 18.87 32.46 -8.28
N LEU A 262 19.16 31.71 -9.35
CA LEU A 262 20.40 30.96 -9.51
C LEU A 262 21.46 31.74 -10.30
N SER A 263 21.15 32.96 -10.75
CA SER A 263 22.04 33.81 -11.55
C SER A 263 23.33 34.21 -10.82
N GLU A 264 23.36 34.13 -9.49
CA GLU A 264 24.58 34.38 -8.68
C GLU A 264 25.62 33.25 -8.76
N PHE A 265 25.29 32.05 -9.27
CA PHE A 265 26.22 30.91 -9.31
C PHE A 265 27.07 30.80 -10.59
N ASP A 266 26.70 31.49 -11.68
CA ASP A 266 27.41 31.41 -12.98
C ASP A 266 28.59 32.42 -13.11
N ASN A 267 29.09 33.00 -12.01
CA ASN A 267 30.23 33.93 -12.01
C ASN A 267 31.23 33.65 -10.86
N GLN A 268 31.97 32.55 -10.96
CA GLN A 268 33.24 32.36 -10.22
C GLN A 268 34.20 31.41 -10.96
#